data_AF-A0A359C9F9-F1
#
_entry.id   AF-A0A359C9F9-F1
#
_cell.length_a   1.000
_cell.length_b   1.000
_cell.length_c   1.000
_cell.angle_alpha   90.00
_cell.angle_beta   90.00
_cell.angle_gamma   90.00
#
_symmetry.space_group_name_H-M   'P 1'
#
loop_
_entity.id
_entity.type
_entity.pdbx_description
1 polymer ?
#
loop_
_entity_poly.entity_id
_entity_poly.type
_entity_poly.pdbx_seq_one_letter_code
_entity_poly.pdbx_strand_id
1 'polypeptide(L)' 'GNLLGEAMAGNGLLFNREDGVEAAWRVVEPILGSPEPPHEYEPGTWGPIEANDLIASHGGWEDPKGVA' A
#
# COMPACT_ATOMS: atom_id res chain seq x y z
N GLY A 1 7.74 -17.88 -12.91
CA GLY A 1 6.87 -17.70 -14.07
C GLY A 1 6.01 -16.47 -13.88
N ASN A 2 4.97 -16.30 -14.70
CA ASN A 2 3.87 -15.39 -14.38
C ASN A 2 2.86 -16.12 -13.47
N LEU A 3 1.87 -15.39 -12.93
CA LEU A 3 0.87 -15.97 -12.03
C LEU A 3 0.16 -17.19 -12.62
N LEU A 4 -0.15 -17.16 -13.92
CA LEU A 4 -0.80 -18.27 -14.61
C LEU A 4 0.08 -19.54 -14.63
N GLY A 5 1.37 -19.38 -14.89
CA GLY A 5 2.33 -20.50 -14.87
C GLY A 5 2.47 -21.13 -13.48
N GLU A 6 2.52 -20.32 -12.42
CA GLU A 6 2.59 -20.83 -11.05
C GLU A 6 1.29 -21.56 -10.66
N ALA A 7 0.12 -21.04 -11.06
CA ALA A 7 -1.17 -21.68 -10.82
C ALA A 7 -1.27 -23.06 -11.50
N MET A 8 -0.86 -23.17 -12.76
CA MET A 8 -0.86 -24.44 -13.49
C MET A 8 0.10 -25.46 -12.87
N ALA A 9 1.20 -25.00 -12.28
CA ALA A 9 2.16 -25.85 -11.55
C ALA A 9 1.71 -26.19 -10.12
N GLY A 10 0.57 -25.67 -9.66
CA GLY A 10 0.11 -25.84 -8.27
C GLY A 10 0.97 -25.10 -7.24
N ASN A 11 1.79 -24.14 -7.66
CA ASN A 11 2.63 -23.35 -6.77
C ASN A 11 1.86 -22.13 -6.25
N GLY A 12 1.43 -22.20 -4.99
CA GLY A 12 0.65 -21.15 -4.33
C GLY A 12 1.45 -19.95 -3.83
N LEU A 13 2.79 -19.91 -3.95
CA LEU A 13 3.63 -18.89 -3.29
C LEU A 13 3.34 -17.44 -3.70
N LEU A 14 2.80 -17.20 -4.90
CA LEU A 14 2.46 -15.85 -5.38
C LEU A 14 0.99 -15.47 -5.11
N PHE A 15 0.24 -16.31 -4.40
CA PHE A 15 -1.17 -16.08 -4.07
C PHE A 15 -1.32 -15.83 -2.57
N ASN A 16 -2.12 -14.83 -2.22
CA ASN A 16 -2.46 -14.60 -0.82
C ASN A 16 -3.31 -15.76 -0.28
N ARG A 17 -3.03 -16.17 0.95
CA ARG A 17 -3.85 -17.13 1.69
C ARG A 17 -5.10 -16.46 2.24
N GLU A 18 -6.19 -17.22 2.38
CA GLU A 18 -7.47 -16.74 2.91
C GLU A 18 -7.33 -16.04 4.27
N ASP A 19 -6.58 -16.63 5.20
CA ASP A 19 -6.32 -16.05 6.52
C ASP A 19 -5.58 -14.71 6.44
N GLY A 20 -4.66 -14.56 5.48
CA GLY A 20 -3.99 -13.29 5.19
C GLY A 20 -4.92 -12.23 4.62
N VAL A 21 -5.86 -12.62 3.75
CA VAL A 21 -6.87 -11.72 3.18
C VAL A 21 -7.84 -11.25 4.26
N GLU A 22 -8.34 -12.15 5.11
CA GLU A 22 -9.22 -11.81 6.24
C GLU A 22 -8.52 -10.89 7.26
N ALA A 23 -7.24 -11.14 7.54
CA ALA A 23 -6.45 -10.27 8.42
C ALA A 23 -6.27 -8.87 7.82
N ALA A 24 -5.99 -8.77 6.51
CA ALA A 24 -5.87 -7.49 5.83
C ALA A 24 -7.20 -6.71 5.87
N TRP A 25 -8.34 -7.38 5.64
CA TRP A 25 -9.66 -6.75 5.74
C TRP A 25 -9.94 -6.18 7.13
N ARG A 26 -9.66 -6.95 8.19
CA ARG A 26 -9.83 -6.48 9.57
C ARG A 26 -9.03 -5.19 9.88
N VAL A 27 -7.87 -5.01 9.24
CA VAL A 27 -7.04 -3.80 9.44
C VAL A 27 -7.63 -2.59 8.72
N VAL A 28 -8.14 -2.75 7.48
CA VAL A 28 -8.64 -1.62 6.67
C VAL A 28 -10.09 -1.25 6.95
N GLU A 29 -10.90 -2.18 7.46
CA GLU A 29 -12.34 -1.98 7.69
C GLU A 29 -12.69 -0.72 8.50
N PRO A 30 -12.01 -0.39 9.62
CA PRO A 30 -12.30 0.84 10.37
C PRO A 30 -12.08 2.13 9.56
N ILE A 31 -11.08 2.15 8.68
CA ILE A 31 -10.74 3.30 7.83
C ILE A 31 -11.84 3.50 6.78
N LEU A 32 -12.33 2.40 6.20
CA LEU A 32 -13.41 2.44 5.22
C LEU A 32 -14.77 2.81 5.84
N GLY A 33 -14.98 2.47 7.12
CA GLY A 33 -16.21 2.77 7.85
C GLY A 33 -16.39 4.24 8.26
N SER A 34 -15.31 5.03 8.25
CA SER A 34 -15.33 6.44 8.62
C SER A 34 -14.41 7.28 7.72
N PRO A 35 -14.76 7.46 6.44
CA PRO A 35 -13.91 8.16 5.50
C PRO A 35 -13.85 9.66 5.79
N GLU A 36 -12.64 10.21 5.82
CA GLU A 36 -12.38 11.65 5.82
C GLU A 36 -12.26 12.19 4.39
N PRO A 37 -12.56 13.48 4.14
CA PRO A 37 -12.32 14.08 2.83
C PRO A 37 -10.85 13.94 2.40
N PRO A 38 -10.56 13.55 1.14
CA PRO A 38 -9.19 13.40 0.69
C PRO A 38 -8.50 14.77 0.57
N HIS A 39 -7.20 14.81 0.86
CA HIS A 39 -6.36 15.97 0.58
C HIS A 39 -6.02 16.02 -0.92
N GLU A 40 -6.13 17.21 -1.52
CA GLU A 40 -5.74 17.43 -2.91
C GLU A 40 -4.22 17.54 -3.06
N TYR A 41 -3.72 17.16 -4.24
CA TYR A 41 -2.31 17.32 -4.59
C TYR A 41 -2.16 17.45 -6.12
N GLU A 42 -1.10 18.14 -6.54
CA GLU A 42 -0.85 18.38 -7.96
C GLU A 42 -0.33 17.12 -8.67
N PRO A 43 -0.78 16.83 -9.91
CA PRO A 43 -0.24 15.73 -10.70
C PRO A 43 1.29 15.80 -10.87
N GLY A 44 1.96 14.66 -10.72
CA GLY A 44 3.42 14.57 -10.82
C GLY A 44 4.18 14.91 -9.53
N THR A 45 3.48 15.31 -8.47
CA THR A 45 4.06 15.43 -7.12
C THR A 45 3.96 14.11 -6.34
N TRP A 46 4.61 14.07 -5.17
CA TRP A 46 4.61 12.91 -4.26
C TRP A 46 3.33 12.75 -3.44
N GLY A 47 2.40 13.70 -3.52
CA GLY A 47 1.17 13.71 -2.74
C GLY A 47 1.02 14.96 -1.86
N PRO A 48 0.02 14.97 -0.97
CA PRO A 48 -0.28 16.10 -0.09
C PRO A 48 0.81 16.28 0.99
N ILE A 49 0.95 17.50 1.53
CA ILE A 49 1.96 17.81 2.54
C ILE A 49 1.72 17.03 3.84
N GLU A 50 0.45 16.74 4.15
CA GLU A 50 0.01 15.97 5.30
C GLU A 50 0.59 14.54 5.31
N ALA A 51 0.92 13.98 4.14
CA ALA A 51 1.59 12.68 4.05
C ALA A 51 3.05 12.74 4.54
N ASN A 52 3.72 13.89 4.40
CA ASN A 52 5.06 14.11 4.95
C ASN A 52 4.98 14.30 6.47
N ASP A 53 4.00 15.07 6.94
CA ASP A 53 3.77 15.29 8.37
C ASP A 53 3.50 13.98 9.11
N LEU A 54 2.75 13.05 8.50
CA LEU A 54 2.44 11.73 9.04
C LEU A 54 3.69 10.92 9.41
N ILE A 55 4.74 10.98 8.59
CA ILE A 55 5.95 10.17 8.74
C ILE A 55 7.15 10.97 9.27
N ALA A 56 7.00 12.28 9.50
CA ALA A 56 8.10 13.17 9.89
C ALA A 56 8.84 12.69 11.15
N SER A 57 8.12 12.13 12.13
CA SER A 57 8.73 11.58 13.35
C SER A 57 9.44 10.23 13.14
N HIS A 58 9.29 9.61 11.97
CA HIS A 58 9.83 8.29 11.62
C HIS A 58 10.92 8.34 10.56
N GLY A 59 11.47 9.54 10.28
CA GLY A 59 12.60 9.72 9.37
C GLY A 59 12.24 10.25 7.98
N GLY A 60 10.96 10.47 7.69
CA GLY A 60 10.54 10.97 6.37
C GLY A 60 10.33 9.85 5.36
N TRP A 61 9.81 10.25 4.19
CA TRP A 61 9.78 9.37 3.01
C TRP A 61 11.14 9.40 2.30
N GLU A 62 11.59 8.24 1.84
CA GLU A 62 12.80 8.10 1.01
C GLU A 62 12.45 8.21 -0.48
N ASP A 63 13.27 8.92 -1.27
CA ASP A 63 13.10 8.97 -2.72
C ASP A 63 13.58 7.64 -3.34
N PRO A 64 12.70 6.85 -3.99
CA PRO A 64 13.07 5.57 -4.59
C PRO A 64 13.98 5.69 -5.82
N LYS A 65 14.16 6.89 -6.39
CA LYS A 65 15.18 7.13 -7.42
C LYS A 65 16.58 7.32 -6.82
N GLY A 66 16.67 7.44 -5.48
CA GLY A 66 17.89 7.75 -4.76
C GLY A 66 18.30 9.22 -4.89
N VAL A 67 19.18 9.67 -4.00
CA VAL A 67 19.90 10.93 -4.17
C VAL A 67 20.90 10.73 -5.32
N ALA A 68 20.84 11.58 -6.34
CA ALA A 68 21.86 11.61 -7.39
C ALA A 68 23.26 11.92 -6.82
#